data_AF-A0A093ZXS0-F1
#
_entry.id   AF-A0A093ZXS0-F1
#
_cell.length_a   1.000
_cell.length_b   1.000
_cell.length_c   1.000
_cell.angle_alpha   90.00
_cell.angle_beta   90.00
_cell.angle_gamma   90.00
#
_symmetry.space_group_name_H-M   'P 1'
#
loop_
_entity.id
_entity.type
_entity.pdbx_description
1 polymer ?
#
loop_
_entity_poly.entity_id
_entity_poly.type
_entity_poly.pdbx_seq_one_letter_code
_entity_poly.pdbx_strand_id
1 'polypeptide(L)'
;MSADVLTTISPTTNKPILTRPSATPADLEKLVDTSAEVFKTWSKTPFSERQAIVKKALEILVSKKDEYAKELTEQMGRPIAYTGVEVTTAAKRGDYLLKISEEALADTPGEKEEGFNR
;
A
#
# COMPACT_ATOMS: atom_id res chain seq x y z
N MET A 1 -18.68 -18.60 12.20
CA MET A 1 -17.33 -19.21 12.12
C MET A 1 -16.40 -18.31 12.92
N SER A 2 -15.70 -18.83 13.92
CA SER A 2 -14.73 -18.07 14.72
C SER A 2 -13.49 -17.73 13.89
N ALA A 3 -12.82 -16.62 14.20
CA ALA A 3 -11.54 -16.29 13.59
C ALA A 3 -10.47 -17.32 14.00
N ASP A 4 -9.65 -17.74 13.04
CA ASP A 4 -8.41 -18.48 13.31
C ASP A 4 -7.39 -17.52 13.92
N VAL A 5 -6.35 -18.03 14.59
CA VAL A 5 -5.30 -17.19 15.18
C VAL A 5 -4.06 -17.21 14.30
N LEU A 6 -3.64 -16.04 13.81
CA LEU A 6 -2.41 -15.84 13.07
C LEU A 6 -1.28 -15.45 14.03
N THR A 7 -0.19 -16.22 14.03
CA THR A 7 1.01 -15.91 14.81
C THR A 7 2.20 -15.72 13.87
N THR A 8 2.82 -14.54 13.90
CA THR A 8 4.09 -14.27 13.22
C THR A 8 5.23 -14.78 14.09
N ILE A 9 5.98 -15.77 13.60
CA ILE A 9 7.14 -16.34 14.28
C ILE A 9 8.41 -15.79 13.65
N SER A 10 9.34 -15.31 14.47
CA SER A 10 10.65 -14.87 14.01
C SER A 10 11.49 -16.07 13.54
N PRO A 11 12.02 -16.08 12.31
CA PRO A 11 12.86 -17.19 11.85
C PRO A 11 14.25 -17.22 12.52
N THR A 12 14.70 -16.10 13.12
CA THR A 12 16.02 -16.00 13.77
C THR A 12 15.99 -16.49 15.21
N THR A 13 14.86 -16.34 15.91
CA THR A 13 14.73 -16.71 17.33
C THR A 13 13.75 -17.85 17.58
N ASN A 14 12.94 -18.21 16.57
CA ASN A 14 11.83 -19.16 16.67
C ASN A 14 10.79 -18.79 17.76
N LYS A 15 10.65 -17.50 18.05
CA LYS A 15 9.71 -16.96 19.04
C LYS A 15 8.58 -16.16 18.37
N PRO A 16 7.38 -16.10 18.99
CA PRO A 16 6.30 -15.27 18.50
C PRO A 16 6.61 -13.77 18.64
N ILE A 17 6.31 -13.02 17.58
CA ILE A 17 6.41 -11.55 17.51
C ILE A 17 5.04 -10.92 17.71
N LEU A 18 4.02 -11.45 17.02
CA LEU A 18 2.67 -10.91 17.01
C LEU A 18 1.67 -12.04 16.84
N THR A 19 0.64 -12.06 17.69
CA THR A 19 -0.50 -12.97 17.58
C THR A 19 -1.77 -12.14 17.44
N ARG A 20 -2.59 -12.44 16.42
CA ARG A 20 -3.83 -11.72 16.13
C ARG A 20 -4.88 -12.67 15.54
N PRO A 21 -6.19 -12.41 15.73
CA PRO A 21 -7.21 -13.13 14.99
C PRO A 21 -7.09 -12.85 13.48
N SER A 22 -7.41 -13.86 12.66
CA SER A 22 -7.66 -13.69 11.25
C SER A 22 -9.00 -12.96 11.04
N ALA A 23 -9.21 -12.45 9.83
CA ALA A 23 -10.51 -11.90 9.47
C ALA A 23 -11.56 -13.01 9.43
N THR A 24 -12.71 -12.81 10.08
CA THR A 24 -13.86 -13.69 9.93
C THR A 24 -14.55 -13.44 8.57
N PRO A 25 -15.40 -14.35 8.08
CA PRO A 25 -16.20 -14.07 6.88
C PRO A 25 -17.02 -12.77 6.97
N ALA A 26 -17.58 -12.45 8.14
CA ALA A 26 -18.31 -11.21 8.35
C ALA A 26 -17.41 -9.96 8.31
N ASP A 27 -16.17 -10.06 8.80
CA ASP A 27 -15.20 -8.96 8.69
C ASP A 27 -14.82 -8.70 7.22
N LEU A 28 -14.71 -9.77 6.41
CA LEU A 28 -14.39 -9.67 4.99
C LEU A 28 -15.55 -9.04 4.20
N GLU A 29 -16.79 -9.46 4.46
CA GLU A 29 -17.98 -8.83 3.86
C GLU A 29 -18.03 -7.34 4.18
N LYS A 30 -17.89 -6.99 5.47
CA LYS A 30 -17.85 -5.60 5.92
C LYS A 30 -16.71 -4.80 5.29
N LEU A 31 -15.54 -5.41 5.11
CA LEU A 31 -14.38 -4.75 4.50
C LEU A 31 -14.63 -4.40 3.03
N VAL A 32 -15.26 -5.30 2.28
CA VAL A 32 -15.65 -5.06 0.88
C VAL A 32 -16.70 -3.97 0.80
N ASP A 33 -17.76 -4.04 1.61
CA ASP A 33 -18.84 -3.04 1.62
C ASP A 33 -18.29 -1.64 1.96
N THR A 34 -17.43 -1.57 2.99
CA THR A 34 -16.79 -0.31 3.40
C THR A 34 -15.91 0.25 2.28
N SER A 35 -15.12 -0.61 1.63
CA SER A 35 -14.25 -0.20 0.52
C SER A 35 -15.05 0.33 -0.66
N ALA A 36 -16.16 -0.34 -1.01
CA ALA A 36 -17.05 0.08 -2.08
C ALA A 36 -17.73 1.43 -1.78
N GLU A 37 -18.17 1.64 -0.54
CA GLU A 37 -18.77 2.90 -0.12
C GLU A 37 -17.77 4.06 -0.17
N VAL A 38 -16.58 3.89 0.41
CA VAL A 38 -15.52 4.92 0.40
C VAL A 38 -15.04 5.22 -1.01
N PHE A 39 -15.02 4.24 -1.91
CA PHE A 39 -14.62 4.47 -3.30
C PHE A 39 -15.51 5.49 -4.02
N LYS A 40 -16.79 5.61 -3.65
CA LYS A 40 -17.72 6.58 -4.25
C LYS A 40 -17.29 8.04 -4.03
N THR A 41 -16.61 8.32 -2.92
CA THR A 41 -16.08 9.66 -2.61
C THR A 41 -14.60 9.76 -3.02
N TRP A 42 -13.81 8.71 -2.82
CA TRP A 42 -12.40 8.68 -3.21
C TRP A 42 -12.19 8.85 -4.73
N SER A 43 -13.03 8.23 -5.55
CA SER A 43 -12.97 8.37 -7.02
C SER A 43 -13.13 9.82 -7.48
N LYS A 44 -13.89 10.63 -6.73
CA LYS A 44 -14.13 12.06 -6.98
C LYS A 44 -13.09 12.98 -6.34
N THR A 45 -12.17 12.45 -5.54
CA THR A 45 -11.11 13.23 -4.90
C THR A 45 -10.20 13.82 -5.98
N PRO A 46 -9.89 15.13 -5.96
CA PRO A 46 -9.03 15.78 -6.93
C PRO A 46 -7.68 15.06 -7.06
N PHE A 47 -7.16 15.01 -8.29
CA PHE A 47 -5.92 14.28 -8.57
C PHE A 47 -4.73 14.79 -7.75
N SER A 48 -4.61 16.12 -7.60
CA SER A 48 -3.58 16.77 -6.79
C SER A 48 -3.64 16.37 -5.31
N GLU A 49 -4.85 16.21 -4.75
CA GLU A 49 -5.03 15.75 -3.37
C GLU A 49 -4.59 14.28 -3.23
N ARG A 50 -4.92 13.42 -4.20
CA ARG A 50 -4.44 12.02 -4.21
C ARG A 50 -2.92 11.95 -4.27
N GLN A 51 -2.28 12.77 -5.11
CA GLN A 51 -0.82 12.89 -5.17
C GLN A 51 -0.23 13.33 -3.83
N ALA A 52 -0.83 14.32 -3.17
CA ALA A 52 -0.38 14.80 -1.86
C ALA A 52 -0.46 13.72 -0.77
N ILE A 53 -1.53 12.91 -0.77
CA ILE A 53 -1.69 11.77 0.15
C ILE A 53 -0.59 10.73 -0.07
N VAL A 54 -0.35 10.34 -1.32
CA VAL A 54 0.70 9.37 -1.66
C VAL A 54 2.08 9.92 -1.28
N LYS A 55 2.38 11.19 -1.60
CA LYS A 55 3.64 11.83 -1.23
C LYS A 55 3.87 11.79 0.29
N LYS A 56 2.85 12.17 1.07
CA LYS A 56 2.90 12.11 2.54
C LYS A 56 3.13 10.68 3.04
N ALA A 57 2.52 9.66 2.41
CA ALA A 57 2.74 8.26 2.78
C ALA A 57 4.20 7.84 2.54
N LEU A 58 4.83 8.27 1.44
CA LEU A 58 6.24 8.00 1.16
C LEU A 58 7.17 8.73 2.15
N GLU A 59 6.85 9.97 2.51
CA GLU A 59 7.58 10.72 3.54
C GLU A 59 7.53 10.00 4.90
N ILE A 60 6.35 9.53 5.31
CA ILE A 60 6.19 8.74 6.55
C ILE A 60 6.99 7.43 6.46
N LEU A 61 6.92 6.73 5.32
CA LEU A 61 7.64 5.48 5.09
C LEU A 61 9.16 5.66 5.30
N VAL A 62 9.74 6.72 4.74
CA VAL A 62 11.17 7.03 4.89
C VAL A 62 11.50 7.50 6.31
N SER A 63 10.63 8.28 6.95
CA SER A 63 10.85 8.77 8.32
C SER A 63 10.99 7.64 9.35
N LYS A 64 10.38 6.47 9.06
CA LYS A 64 10.40 5.27 9.91
C LYS A 64 11.31 4.16 9.39
N LYS A 65 12.23 4.48 8.48
CA LYS A 65 13.12 3.50 7.81
C LYS A 65 13.78 2.51 8.78
N ASP A 66 14.36 3.00 9.86
CA ASP A 66 15.12 2.15 10.79
C ASP A 66 14.21 1.25 11.65
N GLU A 67 12.98 1.69 11.92
CA GLU A 67 11.94 0.89 12.60
C GLU A 67 11.48 -0.25 11.69
N TYR A 68 11.08 0.06 10.45
CA TYR A 68 10.68 -0.95 9.47
C TYR A 68 11.82 -1.90 9.09
N ALA A 69 13.06 -1.41 9.05
CA ALA A 69 14.22 -2.24 8.81
C ALA A 69 14.40 -3.35 9.87
N LYS A 70 14.16 -3.00 11.15
CA LYS A 70 14.19 -3.96 12.27
C LYS A 70 13.02 -4.93 12.18
N GLU A 71 11.80 -4.42 11.95
CA GLU A 71 10.61 -5.27 11.81
C GLU A 71 10.77 -6.32 10.71
N LEU A 72 11.26 -5.94 9.53
CA LEU A 72 11.52 -6.88 8.44
C LEU A 72 12.54 -7.94 8.85
N THR A 73 13.62 -7.53 9.51
CA THR A 73 14.66 -8.47 9.99
C THR A 73 14.08 -9.46 10.99
N GLU A 74 13.28 -8.97 11.94
CA GLU A 74 12.70 -9.81 13.00
C GLU A 74 11.63 -10.75 12.46
N GLN A 75 10.74 -10.26 11.60
CA GLN A 75 9.56 -10.99 11.12
C GLN A 75 9.88 -12.01 10.03
N MET A 76 10.88 -11.75 9.18
CA MET A 76 11.17 -12.63 8.04
C MET A 76 12.67 -12.93 7.82
N GLY A 77 13.55 -12.46 8.71
CA GLY A 77 14.94 -12.90 8.78
C GLY A 77 15.89 -12.27 7.76
N ARG A 78 15.45 -11.28 6.99
CA ARG A 78 16.33 -10.57 6.06
C ARG A 78 17.44 -9.84 6.82
N PRO A 79 18.71 -9.94 6.40
CA PRO A 79 19.78 -9.23 7.08
C PRO A 79 19.55 -7.71 7.13
N ILE A 80 19.78 -7.12 8.31
CA ILE A 80 19.53 -5.70 8.61
C ILE A 80 20.26 -4.74 7.65
N ALA A 81 21.39 -5.17 7.08
CA ALA A 81 22.14 -4.42 6.08
C ALA A 81 21.34 -4.10 4.81
N TYR A 82 20.28 -4.89 4.52
CA TYR A 82 19.47 -4.74 3.29
C TYR A 82 18.07 -4.16 3.52
N THR A 83 17.51 -4.31 4.72
CA THR A 83 16.10 -3.97 4.98
C THR A 83 15.86 -2.45 4.96
N GLY A 84 16.81 -1.65 5.45
CA GLY A 84 16.72 -0.18 5.31
C GLY A 84 16.77 0.28 3.85
N VAL A 85 17.55 -0.40 3.01
CA VAL A 85 17.66 -0.10 1.56
C VAL A 85 16.35 -0.41 0.85
N GLU A 86 15.66 -1.49 1.24
CA GLU A 86 14.34 -1.84 0.71
C GLU A 86 13.31 -0.73 0.93
N VAL A 87 13.24 -0.17 2.15
CA VAL A 87 12.34 0.96 2.46
C VAL A 87 12.65 2.16 1.57
N THR A 88 13.92 2.54 1.44
CA THR A 88 14.30 3.65 0.56
C THR A 88 14.05 3.37 -0.92
N THR A 89 14.14 2.11 -1.35
CA THR A 89 13.89 1.70 -2.73
C THR A 89 12.40 1.74 -3.04
N ALA A 90 11.55 1.33 -2.10
CA ALA A 90 10.10 1.46 -2.22
C ALA A 90 9.69 2.93 -2.35
N ALA A 91 10.26 3.81 -1.51
CA ALA A 91 10.03 5.25 -1.59
C ALA A 91 10.47 5.84 -2.95
N LYS A 92 11.67 5.52 -3.42
CA LYS A 92 12.17 5.96 -4.74
C LYS A 92 11.26 5.55 -5.90
N ARG A 93 10.71 4.32 -5.87
CA ARG A 93 9.75 3.85 -6.89
C ARG A 93 8.45 4.64 -6.80
N GLY A 94 7.95 4.89 -5.59
CA GLY A 94 6.78 5.74 -5.38
C GLY A 94 6.98 7.17 -5.89
N ASP A 95 8.13 7.78 -5.61
CA ASP A 95 8.47 9.12 -6.09
C ASP A 95 8.53 9.18 -7.62
N TYR A 96 9.06 8.14 -8.25
CA TYR A 96 9.04 8.02 -9.71
C TYR A 96 7.61 7.95 -10.26
N LEU A 97 6.75 7.11 -9.68
CA LEU A 97 5.35 6.99 -10.09
C LEU A 97 4.60 8.31 -9.92
N LEU A 98 4.81 9.02 -8.80
CA LEU A 98 4.26 10.37 -8.57
C LEU A 98 4.76 11.37 -9.61
N LYS A 99 6.05 11.32 -9.97
CA LYS A 99 6.62 12.21 -10.97
C LYS A 99 5.96 12.05 -12.33
N ILE A 100 5.66 10.82 -12.75
CA ILE A 100 5.08 10.55 -14.07
C ILE A 100 3.55 10.53 -14.07
N SER A 101 2.90 10.64 -12.90
CA SER A 101 1.48 10.33 -12.78
C SER A 101 0.57 11.27 -13.57
N GLU A 102 0.97 12.52 -13.77
CA GLU A 102 0.19 13.48 -14.58
C GLU A 102 0.12 13.05 -16.05
N GLU A 103 1.27 12.73 -16.65
CA GLU A 103 1.35 12.26 -18.02
C GLU A 103 0.73 10.87 -18.18
N ALA A 104 1.06 9.95 -17.27
CA ALA A 104 0.62 8.56 -17.35
C ALA A 104 -0.89 8.38 -17.15
N LEU A 105 -1.57 9.33 -16.52
CA LEU A 105 -3.02 9.30 -16.25
C LEU A 105 -3.78 10.40 -17.00
N ALA A 106 -3.13 11.11 -17.91
CA ALA A 106 -3.79 12.10 -18.75
C ALA A 106 -4.80 11.44 -19.68
N ASP A 107 -5.85 12.20 -20.02
CA ASP A 107 -6.82 11.77 -21.02
C ASP A 107 -6.11 11.53 -22.36
N THR A 108 -6.29 10.34 -22.91
CA THR A 108 -5.77 10.00 -24.23
C THR A 108 -6.89 10.18 -25.25
N PRO A 109 -6.74 11.07 -26.26
CA PRO A 109 -7.75 11.21 -27.29
C PRO A 109 -7.88 9.88 -28.05
N GLY A 110 -9.13 9.44 -28.24
CA GLY A 110 -9.39 8.31 -29.14
C GLY A 110 -9.24 8.73 -30.60
N GLU A 111 -9.11 7.74 -31.47
CA GLU A 111 -9.34 7.95 -32.89
C GLU A 111 -10.80 8.39 -33.10
N LYS A 112 -11.00 9.40 -33.95
CA LYS A 112 -12.34 9.86 -34.30
C LYS A 112 -12.98 8.83 -35.23
N GLU A 113 -14.13 8.32 -34.84
CA GLU A 113 -14.95 7.43 -35.66
C GLU A 113 -16.21 8.20 -36.12
N GLU A 114 -16.50 8.16 -37.42
CA GLU A 114 -17.69 8.83 -37.96
C GLU A 114 -18.97 8.28 -37.32
N GLY A 115 -19.80 9.17 -36.78
CA GLY A 115 -21.04 8.80 -36.09
C GLY A 115 -20.88 8.54 -34.58
N PHE A 116 -19.66 8.60 -34.03
CA PHE A 116 -19.42 8.45 -32.59
C PHE A 116 -18.94 9.77 -31.97
N ASN A 117 -19.76 10.36 -31.09
CA ASN A 117 -19.32 11.45 -30.22
C ASN A 117 -18.74 10.85 -28.94
N ARG A 118 -17.42 10.98 -28.73
CA ARG A 118 -16.79 10.77 -27.42
C ARG A 118 -17.00 11.98 -26.52
#